data_AF-A0A0R0CI15-F1
#
_entry.id   AF-A0A0R0CI15-F1
#
_cell.length_a   1.000
_cell.length_b   1.000
_cell.length_c   1.000
_cell.angle_alpha   90.00
_cell.angle_beta   90.00
_cell.angle_gamma   90.00
#
_symmetry.space_group_name_H-M   'P 1'
#
loop_
_entity.id
_entity.type
_entity.pdbx_description
1 polymer ?
#
loop_
_entity_poly.entity_id
_entity_poly.type
_entity_poly.pdbx_seq_one_letter_code
_entity_poly.pdbx_strand_id
1 'polypeptide(L)' 'MPLPAPCQWIDSDEGHSYLRWHYGTVGVAYADGRHWVQGWGVRHEGRAASHAQGKRFVERWIAARGGLPGFGRRNAPTR' A
#
# COMPACT_ATOMS: atom_id res chain seq x y z
N MET A 1 -8.58 -4.23 -5.56
CA MET A 1 -7.87 -5.50 -5.83
C MET A 1 -7.32 -5.97 -4.50
N PRO A 2 -7.38 -7.27 -4.17
CA PRO A 2 -6.85 -7.74 -2.89
C PRO A 2 -5.36 -7.39 -2.79
N LEU A 3 -4.95 -6.92 -1.61
CA LEU A 3 -3.55 -6.65 -1.33
C LEU A 3 -2.74 -7.96 -1.36
N PRO A 4 -1.50 -7.95 -1.87
CA PRO A 4 -0.64 -9.14 -1.90
C PRO A 4 -0.27 -9.56 -0.48
N ALA A 5 -0.38 -10.85 -0.10
CA ALA A 5 0.12 -11.29 1.20
C ALA A 5 1.64 -11.04 1.35
N PRO A 6 2.15 -10.56 2.50
CA PRO A 6 1.48 -10.27 3.79
C PRO A 6 1.02 -8.81 3.97
N CYS A 7 0.69 -8.05 2.91
CA CYS A 7 0.16 -6.70 3.06
C CYS A 7 -1.14 -6.69 3.83
N GLN A 8 -1.22 -5.83 4.85
CA GLN A 8 -2.46 -5.59 5.59
C GLN A 8 -2.61 -4.12 5.97
N TRP A 9 -3.84 -3.63 5.91
CA TRP A 9 -4.20 -2.35 6.51
C TRP A 9 -4.42 -2.55 8.00
N ILE A 10 -3.82 -1.68 8.82
CA ILE A 10 -4.13 -1.53 10.24
C ILE A 10 -4.78 -0.17 10.41
N ASP A 11 -6.01 -0.15 10.88
CA ASP A 11 -6.75 1.08 11.14
C ASP A 11 -6.39 1.62 12.55
N SER A 12 -6.31 2.94 12.69
CA SER A 12 -6.09 3.61 13.98
C SER A 12 -7.35 4.33 14.45
N ASP A 13 -7.39 4.62 15.75
CA ASP A 13 -8.52 5.33 16.39
C ASP A 13 -8.73 6.76 15.85
N GLU A 14 -7.68 7.35 15.27
CA GLU A 14 -7.71 8.68 14.63
C GLU A 14 -8.30 8.65 13.21
N GLY A 15 -8.81 7.49 12.76
CA GLY A 15 -9.38 7.30 11.42
C GLY A 15 -8.32 7.23 10.31
N HIS A 16 -7.05 6.96 10.66
CA HIS A 16 -6.00 6.69 9.69
C HIS A 16 -5.89 5.19 9.44
N SER A 17 -5.32 4.80 8.31
CA SER A 17 -4.94 3.41 8.05
C SER A 17 -3.48 3.35 7.66
N TYR A 18 -2.74 2.44 8.28
CA TYR A 18 -1.34 2.17 8.00
C TYR A 18 -1.25 0.86 7.21
N LEU A 19 -0.64 0.92 6.02
CA LEU A 19 -0.36 -0.27 5.24
C LEU A 19 0.95 -0.89 5.72
N ARG A 20 0.87 -2.11 6.22
CA ARG A 20 2.00 -2.90 6.70
C ARG A 20 2.45 -3.88 5.65
N TRP A 21 3.76 -4.00 5.48
CA TRP A 21 4.43 -5.02 4.69
C TRP A 21 5.59 -5.56 5.51
N HIS A 22 5.54 -6.86 5.82
CA HIS A 22 6.41 -7.46 6.84
C HIS A 22 6.35 -6.65 8.16
N TYR A 23 7.50 -6.25 8.69
CA TYR A 23 7.62 -5.47 9.93
C TYR A 23 7.64 -3.95 9.70
N GLY A 24 7.45 -3.49 8.46
CA GLY A 24 7.51 -2.08 8.09
C GLY A 24 6.16 -1.49 7.67
N THR A 25 6.01 -0.18 7.86
CA THR A 25 4.90 0.59 7.29
C THR A 25 5.34 1.11 5.92
N VAL A 26 4.59 0.76 4.88
CA VAL A 26 4.90 1.08 3.48
C VAL A 26 3.86 2.00 2.84
N GLY A 27 2.82 2.36 3.57
CA GLY A 27 1.84 3.35 3.12
C GLY A 27 0.93 3.80 4.23
N VAL A 28 0.27 4.92 4.03
CA VAL A 28 -0.75 5.46 4.95
C VAL A 28 -1.87 6.07 4.14
N ALA A 29 -3.10 5.88 4.59
CA ALA A 29 -4.27 6.64 4.19
C ALA A 29 -4.77 7.43 5.41
N TYR A 30 -4.74 8.75 5.34
CA TYR A 30 -5.21 9.63 6.41
C TYR A 30 -6.71 9.87 6.31
N ALA A 31 -7.33 10.25 7.44
CA ALA A 31 -8.76 10.50 7.54
C ALA A 31 -9.24 11.59 6.56
N ASP A 32 -8.39 12.58 6.29
CA ASP A 32 -8.65 13.73 5.41
C ASP A 32 -8.45 13.45 3.91
N GLY A 33 -8.21 12.19 3.55
CA GLY A 33 -8.01 11.72 2.18
C GLY A 33 -6.57 11.87 1.67
N ARG A 34 -5.64 12.47 2.43
CA ARG A 34 -4.21 12.36 2.11
C ARG A 34 -3.79 10.90 2.12
N HIS A 35 -2.83 10.55 1.27
CA HIS A 35 -2.25 9.22 1.28
C HIS A 35 -0.82 9.23 0.77
N TRP A 36 -0.04 8.25 1.21
CA TRP A 36 1.26 7.94 0.61
C TRP A 36 1.51 6.43 0.56
N VAL A 37 2.38 6.03 -0.34
CA VAL A 37 2.90 4.67 -0.46
C VAL A 37 4.35 4.71 -0.91
N GLN A 38 5.18 3.82 -0.37
CA GLN A 38 6.60 3.72 -0.68
C GLN A 38 6.99 2.27 -0.98
N GLY A 39 7.76 2.08 -2.04
CA GLY A 39 8.29 0.80 -2.47
C GLY A 39 9.27 0.96 -3.64
N TRP A 40 10.17 0.01 -3.82
CA TRP A 40 11.20 0.02 -4.87
C TRP A 40 12.04 1.32 -4.92
N GLY A 41 12.33 1.88 -3.74
CA GLY A 41 13.05 3.16 -3.64
C GLY A 41 12.25 4.39 -4.06
N VAL A 42 10.98 4.25 -4.43
CA VAL A 42 10.10 5.35 -4.85
C VAL A 42 9.00 5.57 -3.83
N ARG A 43 8.68 6.84 -3.56
CA ARG A 43 7.54 7.25 -2.75
C ARG A 43 6.54 8.01 -3.62
N HIS A 44 5.27 7.68 -3.49
CA HIS A 44 4.16 8.37 -4.13
C HIS A 44 3.23 8.93 -3.06
N GLU A 45 2.85 10.19 -3.21
CA GLU A 45 1.94 10.88 -2.30
C GLU A 45 0.83 11.54 -3.11
N GLY A 46 -0.32 11.72 -2.47
CA GLY A 46 -1.44 12.42 -3.08
C GLY A 46 -2.55 12.71 -2.10
N ARG A 47 -3.62 13.29 -2.63
CA ARG A 47 -4.86 13.55 -1.89
C ARG A 47 -6.05 13.03 -2.69
N ALA A 48 -6.89 12.25 -2.02
CA ALA A 48 -8.16 11.77 -2.51
C ALA A 48 -9.30 12.53 -1.82
N ALA A 49 -10.53 12.39 -2.31
CA ALA A 49 -11.69 13.04 -1.69
C ALA A 49 -12.14 12.34 -0.38
N SER A 50 -11.60 11.16 -0.07
CA SER A 50 -11.89 10.42 1.17
C SER A 50 -10.78 9.45 1.54
N HIS A 51 -10.75 9.04 2.81
CA HIS A 51 -9.88 7.99 3.34
C HIS A 51 -10.00 6.67 2.56
N ALA A 52 -11.22 6.22 2.28
CA ALA A 52 -11.47 4.99 1.52
C ALA A 52 -10.92 5.06 0.09
N GLN A 53 -11.04 6.22 -0.58
CA GLN A 53 -10.40 6.42 -1.88
C GLN A 53 -8.87 6.44 -1.76
N GLY A 54 -8.32 7.03 -0.71
CA GLY A 54 -6.89 6.98 -0.40
C GLY A 54 -6.36 5.54 -0.33
N LYS A 55 -7.03 4.65 0.42
CA LYS A 55 -6.68 3.21 0.47
C LYS A 55 -6.68 2.58 -0.93
N ARG A 56 -7.71 2.86 -1.74
CA ARG A 56 -7.82 2.35 -3.12
C ARG A 56 -6.73 2.86 -4.05
N PHE A 57 -6.31 4.12 -3.93
CA PHE A 57 -5.19 4.65 -4.71
C PHE A 57 -3.88 3.95 -4.37
N VAL A 58 -3.62 3.74 -3.08
CA VAL A 58 -2.44 2.98 -2.61
C VAL A 58 -2.47 1.54 -3.15
N GLU A 59 -3.59 0.84 -3.03
CA GLU A 59 -3.75 -0.51 -3.58
C GLU A 59 -3.52 -0.57 -5.09
N ARG A 60 -4.05 0.38 -5.85
CA ARG A 60 -3.86 0.47 -7.30
C ARG A 60 -2.40 0.75 -7.66
N TRP A 61 -1.73 1.61 -6.91
CA TRP A 61 -0.32 1.92 -7.13
C TRP A 61 0.58 0.67 -6.97
N ILE A 62 0.30 -0.14 -5.95
CA ILE A 62 0.96 -1.43 -5.67
C ILE A 62 0.67 -2.43 -6.78
N ALA A 63 -0.60 -2.60 -7.14
CA ALA A 63 -1.01 -3.53 -8.20
C ALA A 63 -0.39 -3.18 -9.56
N ALA A 64 -0.36 -1.89 -9.92
CA ALA A 64 0.24 -1.41 -11.17
C ALA A 64 1.75 -1.69 -11.27
N ARG A 65 2.42 -1.94 -10.14
CA ARG A 65 3.84 -2.30 -10.07
C ARG A 65 4.07 -3.79 -9.81
N GLY A 66 3.01 -4.61 -9.82
CA GLY A 66 3.10 -6.05 -9.61
C GLY A 66 3.38 -6.47 -8.16
N GLY A 67 3.11 -5.61 -7.16
CA GLY A 67 3.19 -5.99 -5.74
C GLY A 67 3.96 -5.01 -4.87
N LEU A 68 4.89 -5.50 -4.04
CA LEU A 68 5.87 -4.72 -3.29
C LEU A 68 7.24 -5.41 -3.42
N PRO A 69 8.36 -4.72 -3.10
CA PRO A 69 9.69 -5.33 -3.14
C PRO A 69 9.73 -6.67 -2.39
N GLY A 70 10.26 -7.71 -3.04
CA GLY A 70 10.34 -9.07 -2.48
C GLY A 70 9.11 -9.96 -2.72
N PHE A 71 7.97 -9.42 -3.17
CA PHE A 71 6.79 -10.22 -3.54
C PHE A 71 7.05 -11.08 -4.79
N GLY A 72 7.86 -10.58 -5.74
CA GLY A 72 8.12 -11.22 -7.03
C GLY A 72 9.30 -12.19 -7.12
N ARG A 73 10.11 -12.38 -6.06
CA ARG A 73 11.26 -13.33 -6.13
C ARG A 73 10.89 -14.79 -5.85
N ARG A 74 9.70 -15.07 -5.32
CA ARG A 74 9.27 -16.44 -4.99
C ARG A 74 8.34 -17.09 -6.02
N ASN A 75 7.79 -16.33 -6.96
CA ASN A 75 6.83 -16.82 -7.96
C ASN A 75 7.27 -16.57 -9.41
N ALA A 76 8.58 -16.36 -9.66
CA ALA A 76 9.09 -16.52 -11.01
C ALA A 76 9.15 -18.02 -11.29
N PRO A 77 8.42 -18.58 -12.28
CA PRO A 77 8.66 -19.95 -12.68
C PRO A 77 10.12 -20.05 -13.12
N THR A 78 10.91 -20.86 -12.42
CA THR A 78 12.21 -21.31 -12.90
C THR A 78 12.00 -21.89 -14.29
N ARG A 79 12.51 -21.19 -15.30
CA ARG A 79 12.74 -21.76 -16.63
C ARG A 79 14.01 -22.60 -16.57
#